data_AF-A0A2D5I4N3-F1
#
_entry.id   AF-A0A2D5I4N3-F1
#
_cell.length_a   1.000
_cell.length_b   1.000
_cell.length_c   1.000
_cell.angle_alpha   90.00
_cell.angle_beta   90.00
_cell.angle_gamma   90.00
#
_symmetry.space_group_name_H-M   'P 1'
#
loop_
_entity.id
_entity.type
_entity.pdbx_description
1 polymer ?
#
loop_
_entity_poly.entity_id
_entity_poly.type
_entity_poly.pdbx_seq_one_letter_code
_entity_poly.pdbx_strand_id
1 'polypeptide(L)' 'MDKIINKLKTGIVEITFKSLKSEREITEKCTLLSSEIPNNFSVKQSNDSDSILCYLVDQKRWEDINRKTIISFK' A
#
# COMPACT_ATOMS: atom_id res chain seq x y z
N MET A 1 9.67 10.40 6.04
CA MET A 1 8.36 10.29 5.36
C MET A 1 8.02 8.81 5.21
N ASP A 2 8.06 8.08 6.33
CA ASP A 2 8.19 6.61 6.34
C ASP A 2 7.08 5.93 7.14
N LYS A 3 6.14 6.73 7.66
CA LYS A 3 5.12 6.26 8.59
C LYS A 3 4.20 5.22 7.94
N ILE A 4 3.89 5.37 6.65
CA ILE A 4 2.99 4.46 5.94
C ILE A 4 3.66 3.10 5.68
N ILE A 5 4.92 3.08 5.20
CA ILE A 5 5.67 1.83 4.97
C ILE A 5 5.90 1.10 6.29
N ASN A 6 6.25 1.84 7.35
CA ASN A 6 6.43 1.22 8.66
C ASN A 6 5.11 0.66 9.19
N LYS A 7 4.01 1.40 9.09
CA LYS A 7 2.66 0.91 9.44
C LYS A 7 2.29 -0.35 8.66
N LEU A 8 2.52 -0.35 7.34
CA LEU A 8 2.26 -1.49 6.46
C LEU A 8 3.11 -2.71 6.85
N LYS A 9 4.36 -2.51 7.26
CA LYS A 9 5.24 -3.59 7.73
C LYS A 9 4.84 -4.12 9.11
N THR A 10 4.20 -3.30 9.93
CA THR A 10 3.73 -3.67 11.27
C THR A 10 2.31 -4.23 11.29
N GLY A 11 1.52 -4.05 10.24
CA GLY A 11 0.13 -4.47 10.18
C GLY A 11 -0.60 -4.02 8.92
N ILE A 12 -1.92 -4.18 8.94
CA ILE A 12 -2.80 -3.78 7.84
C ILE A 12 -3.09 -2.28 7.98
N VAL A 13 -2.91 -1.55 6.87
CA VAL A 13 -3.14 -0.11 6.77
C VAL A 13 -4.19 0.11 5.69
N GLU A 14 -5.17 0.93 6.01
CA GLU A 14 -6.18 1.31 5.04
C GLU A 14 -5.72 2.57 4.31
N ILE A 15 -5.52 2.48 3.01
CA ILE A 15 -5.03 3.57 2.17
C ILE A 15 -6.16 4.03 1.26
N THR A 16 -6.49 5.31 1.36
CA THR A 16 -7.41 6.00 0.45
C THR A 16 -6.59 6.76 -0.59
N PHE A 17 -6.71 6.36 -1.86
CA PHE A 17 -6.01 6.98 -2.97
C PHE A 17 -6.94 7.28 -4.14
N LYS A 18 -6.63 8.32 -4.91
CA LYS A 18 -7.36 8.65 -6.14
C LYS A 18 -6.86 7.76 -7.27
N SER A 19 -7.76 6.99 -7.88
CA SER A 19 -7.43 6.21 -9.08
C SER A 19 -7.21 7.15 -10.27
N LEU A 20 -6.06 7.05 -10.92
CA LEU A 20 -5.78 7.84 -12.13
C LEU A 20 -6.64 7.42 -13.32
N LYS A 21 -7.14 6.17 -13.32
CA LYS A 21 -7.98 5.65 -14.42
C LYS A 21 -9.42 6.14 -14.37
N SER A 22 -9.94 6.42 -13.18
CA SER A 22 -11.38 6.71 -12.98
C SER A 22 -11.63 7.96 -12.16
N GLU A 23 -10.57 8.62 -11.69
CA GLU A 23 -10.60 9.79 -10.81
C GLU A 23 -11.41 9.64 -9.52
N ARG A 24 -11.76 8.41 -9.17
CA ARG A 24 -12.49 8.07 -7.96
C ARG A 24 -11.54 7.82 -6.82
N GLU A 25 -11.98 8.17 -5.63
CA GLU A 25 -11.33 7.82 -4.38
C GLU A 25 -11.58 6.33 -4.11
N ILE A 26 -10.50 5.57 -4.01
CA ILE A 26 -10.51 4.15 -3.73
C ILE A 26 -9.88 3.97 -2.37
N THR A 27 -10.58 3.29 -1.47
CA THR A 27 -10.09 2.93 -0.15
C THR A 27 -9.84 1.44 -0.13
N GLU A 28 -8.59 1.05 0.11
CA GLU A 28 -8.17 -0.34 0.07
C GLU A 28 -7.32 -0.69 1.28
N LYS A 29 -7.45 -1.93 1.74
CA LYS A 29 -6.65 -2.47 2.85
C LYS A 29 -5.39 -3.11 2.33
N CYS A 30 -4.28 -2.50 2.71
CA CYS A 30 -2.95 -2.83 2.23
C CYS A 30 -2.10 -3.35 3.39
N THR A 31 -1.20 -4.29 3.13
CA THR A 31 -0.22 -4.77 4.10
C THR A 31 1.13 -5.00 3.44
N LEU A 32 2.20 -4.86 4.22
CA LEU A 32 3.56 -5.29 3.91
C LEU A 32 4.09 -6.27 4.97
N LEU A 33 3.21 -6.75 5.85
CA LEU A 33 3.56 -7.71 6.88
C LEU A 33 3.76 -9.09 6.23
N SER A 34 4.99 -9.60 6.31
CA SER A 34 5.36 -10.89 5.70
C SER A 34 4.49 -12.05 6.19
N SER A 35 3.97 -11.98 7.41
CA SER A 35 3.05 -12.97 7.99
C SER A 35 1.69 -13.03 7.30
N GLU A 36 1.21 -11.91 6.75
CA GLU A 36 -0.09 -11.82 6.07
C GLU A 36 0.05 -12.02 4.55
N ILE A 37 1.28 -11.94 4.04
CA ILE A 37 1.58 -12.03 2.63
C ILE A 37 1.92 -13.47 2.27
N PRO A 38 1.23 -14.06 1.27
CA PRO A 38 1.58 -15.39 0.79
C PRO A 38 3.02 -15.38 0.25
N ASN A 39 3.80 -16.40 0.62
CA ASN A 39 5.23 -16.57 0.31
C ASN A 39 6.21 -15.65 1.06
N ASN A 40 5.79 -15.00 2.15
CA ASN A 40 6.70 -14.22 3.00
C ASN A 40 7.43 -13.11 2.20
N PHE A 41 6.78 -12.60 1.15
CA PHE A 41 7.41 -11.73 0.18
C PHE A 41 7.72 -10.37 0.83
N SER A 42 9.00 -10.05 0.91
CA SER A 42 9.49 -8.80 1.47
C SER A 42 9.77 -7.82 0.34
N VAL A 43 8.96 -6.76 0.24
CA VAL A 43 9.23 -5.71 -0.73
C VAL A 43 10.27 -4.74 -0.17
N LYS A 44 11.44 -4.70 -0.81
CA LYS A 44 12.41 -3.62 -0.61
C LYS A 44 12.02 -2.46 -1.53
N GLN A 45 11.37 -1.47 -0.96
CA GLN A 45 10.98 -0.26 -1.68
C GLN A 45 11.89 0.89 -1.27
N SER A 46 12.38 1.62 -2.27
CA SER A 46 13.14 2.83 -2.04
C SER A 46 12.24 3.93 -1.51
N ASN A 47 12.72 4.64 -0.50
CA ASN A 47 12.01 5.78 0.08
C ASN A 47 11.83 6.93 -0.91
N ASP A 48 12.67 6.99 -1.94
CA ASP A 48 12.64 7.98 -3.02
C ASP A 48 11.57 7.70 -4.08
N SER A 49 10.94 6.52 -4.06
CA SER A 49 9.93 6.17 -5.07
C SER A 49 8.63 6.95 -4.83
N ASP A 50 8.11 7.55 -5.90
CA ASP A 50 6.78 8.16 -5.92
C ASP A 50 5.66 7.11 -5.76
N SER A 51 5.92 5.83 -5.98
CA SER A 51 4.95 4.75 -5.78
C SER A 51 5.28 3.84 -4.60
N ILE A 52 4.24 3.27 -3.99
CA ILE A 52 4.29 2.24 -2.95
C ILE A 52 3.61 0.98 -3.47
N LEU A 53 4.38 -0.08 -3.62
CA LEU A 53 3.87 -1.43 -3.82
C LEU A 53 3.33 -1.95 -2.49
N CYS A 54 2.07 -2.35 -2.43
CA CYS A 54 1.52 -2.94 -1.22
C CYS A 54 0.54 -4.06 -1.54
N TYR A 55 0.38 -4.98 -0.60
CA TYR A 55 -0.45 -6.15 -0.82
C TYR A 55 -1.87 -5.89 -0.35
N LEU A 56 -2.82 -5.94 -1.27
CA LEU A 56 -4.24 -5.83 -1.00
C LEU A 56 -4.72 -7.10 -0.32
N VAL A 57 -5.12 -7.00 0.94
CA VAL A 57 -5.56 -8.16 1.73
C VAL A 57 -6.90 -8.70 1.21
N ASP A 58 -7.84 -7.80 0.89
CA ASP A 58 -9.15 -8.16 0.35
C ASP A 58 -9.05 -8.79 -1.05
N GLN A 59 -8.26 -8.20 -1.94
CA GLN A 59 -8.11 -8.68 -3.32
C GLN A 59 -7.05 -9.78 -3.47
N LYS A 60 -6.27 -10.06 -2.42
CA LYS A 60 -5.13 -10.98 -2.42
C LYS A 60 -4.17 -10.75 -3.60
N ARG A 61 -3.89 -9.48 -3.90
CA ARG A 61 -3.03 -9.07 -5.02
C ARG A 61 -2.09 -7.95 -4.64
N TRP A 62 -1.01 -7.82 -5.39
CA TRP A 62 -0.10 -6.68 -5.26
C TRP A 62 -0.63 -5.50 -6.07
N GLU A 63 -0.61 -4.32 -5.47
CA GLU A 63 -1.03 -3.07 -6.11
C GLU A 63 0.05 -2.00 -5.94
N ASP A 64 0.32 -1.28 -7.03
CA ASP A 64 1.18 -0.10 -7.01
C ASP A 64 0.31 1.14 -6.75
N ILE A 65 0.48 1.75 -5.59
CA ILE A 65 -0.23 2.97 -5.21
C ILE A 65 0.73 4.14 -5.29
N ASN A 66 0.42 5.11 -6.15
CA ASN A 66 1.21 6.33 -6.25
C ASN A 66 0.99 7.22 -5.02
N ARG A 67 2.05 7.57 -4.31
CA ARG A 67 2.02 8.43 -3.11
C ARG A 67 1.39 9.79 -3.39
N LYS A 68 1.56 10.32 -4.60
CA LYS A 68 0.97 11.60 -5.01
C LYS A 68 -0.55 11.53 -5.09
N THR A 69 -1.13 10.34 -5.26
CA THR A 69 -2.58 10.15 -5.30
C THR A 69 -3.15 9.68 -3.97
N ILE A 70 -2.32 9.36 -2.98
CA ILE A 70 -2.77 9.01 -1.63
C ILE A 70 -3.35 10.26 -0.97
N ILE A 71 -4.63 10.20 -0.65
CA ILE A 71 -5.38 11.24 0.05
C ILE A 71 -5.23 11.05 1.56
N SER A 72 -5.32 9.80 2.02
CA SER A 72 -5.25 9.47 3.45
C SER A 72 -4.78 8.03 3.68
N PHE A 73 -4.21 7.78 4.85
CA PHE A 73 -3.87 6.43 5.33
C PHE A 73 -4.08 6.33 6.83
N LYS A 74 -4.69 5.23 7.30
CA LYS A 74 -4.94 4.96 8.71
C LYS A 74 -4.32 3.65 9.17
#